data_AF-A0A9D4G4N9-F1
#
_entry.id   AF-A0A9D4G4N9-F1
#
_cell.length_a   1.000
_cell.length_b   1.000
_cell.length_c   1.000
_cell.angle_alpha   90.00
_cell.angle_beta   90.00
_cell.angle_gamma   90.00
#
_symmetry.space_group_name_H-M   'P 1'
#
loop_
_entity.id
_entity.type
_entity.pdbx_description
1 polymer ?
#
loop_
_entity_poly.entity_id
_entity_poly.type
_entity_poly.pdbx_seq_one_letter_code
_entity_poly.pdbx_strand_id
1 'polypeptide(L)'
;TDAQRIKQELTSYFNRLRDVIEKRESQMRGEIDRREQDVVQKYMGKADEMSRKEKLIVDIMNRAQTLVTENNLNFVKKYSEQSQSIAQVLADEHLDGTPRVKGLDEVTLVTCSLEKELSSIAWRWTKDEVRPARKAPPVPNGNTTSPSEKTSPSNEKTTSSTTPSPKSRPPRPSPTPRVPREIFPNIQQNIHVTRGKDWRDGVTDGGPGHVGVVTSVQREVDRVTCSVRWPNGKTGTYIYGPPTTQEIKLV
;
A
#
# COMPACT_ATOMS: atom_id res chain seq x y z
N THR A 1 -61.46 49.20 24.94
CA THR A 1 -62.39 48.31 24.22
C THR A 1 -61.83 46.89 24.21
N ASP A 2 -62.66 45.86 24.04
CA ASP A 2 -62.20 44.46 24.09
C ASP A 2 -61.13 44.13 23.05
N ALA A 3 -61.20 44.78 21.88
CA ALA A 3 -60.15 44.70 20.85
C ALA A 3 -58.75 45.07 21.37
N GLN A 4 -58.62 46.03 22.29
CA GLN A 4 -57.33 46.40 22.89
C GLN A 4 -56.82 45.31 23.83
N ARG A 5 -57.71 44.67 24.60
CA ARG A 5 -57.36 43.56 25.48
C ARG A 5 -56.90 42.34 24.67
N ILE A 6 -57.67 41.95 23.64
CA ILE A 6 -57.30 40.85 22.73
C ILE A 6 -55.94 41.13 22.06
N LYS A 7 -55.69 42.38 21.64
CA LYS A 7 -54.38 42.78 21.08
C LYS A 7 -53.24 42.61 22.10
N GLN A 8 -53.45 42.97 23.37
CA GLN A 8 -52.45 42.79 24.43
C GLN A 8 -52.19 41.29 24.69
N GLU A 9 -53.25 40.48 24.84
CA GLU A 9 -53.13 39.03 25.07
C GLU A 9 -52.39 38.32 23.91
N LEU A 10 -52.70 38.67 22.66
CA LEU A 10 -51.96 38.19 21.48
C LEU A 10 -50.50 38.64 21.49
N THR A 11 -50.21 39.90 21.84
CA THR A 11 -48.84 40.41 21.91
C THR A 11 -48.02 39.65 22.96
N SER A 12 -48.59 39.41 24.14
CA SER A 12 -47.96 38.59 25.19
C SER A 12 -47.77 37.13 24.75
N TYR A 13 -48.71 36.56 23.99
CA TYR A 13 -48.58 35.21 23.43
C TYR A 13 -47.43 35.11 22.41
N PHE A 14 -47.35 36.04 21.45
CA PHE A 14 -46.27 36.06 20.46
C PHE A 14 -44.89 36.29 21.07
N ASN A 15 -44.79 37.15 22.10
CA ASN A 15 -43.52 37.32 22.82
C ASN A 15 -43.09 36.03 23.53
N ARG A 16 -44.00 35.35 24.26
CA ARG A 16 -43.70 34.05 24.88
C ARG A 16 -43.27 32.98 23.86
N LEU A 17 -43.88 32.96 22.67
CA LEU A 17 -43.45 32.07 21.59
C LEU A 17 -42.04 32.42 21.09
N ARG A 18 -41.73 33.71 20.91
CA ARG A 18 -40.39 34.16 20.54
C ARG A 18 -39.35 33.71 21.57
N ASP A 19 -39.60 33.94 22.86
CA ASP A 19 -38.70 33.56 23.95
C ASP A 19 -38.42 32.03 23.95
N VAL A 20 -39.45 31.21 23.69
CA VAL A 20 -39.31 29.74 23.59
C VAL A 20 -38.48 29.34 22.37
N ILE A 21 -38.67 29.98 21.22
CA ILE A 21 -37.89 29.74 19.99
C ILE A 21 -36.44 30.15 20.21
N GLU A 22 -36.18 31.37 20.66
CA GLU A 22 -34.81 31.89 20.92
C GLU A 22 -34.06 31.04 21.95
N LYS A 23 -34.74 30.60 23.02
CA LYS A 23 -34.17 29.68 24.01
C LYS A 23 -33.84 28.32 23.38
N ARG A 24 -34.73 27.76 22.54
CA ARG A 24 -34.50 26.47 21.89
C ARG A 24 -33.39 26.54 20.86
N GLU A 25 -33.33 27.59 20.05
CA GLU A 25 -32.23 27.83 19.13
C GLU A 25 -30.89 27.97 19.86
N SER A 26 -30.85 28.73 20.95
CA SER A 26 -29.62 28.94 21.73
C SER A 26 -29.15 27.65 22.39
N GLN A 27 -30.08 26.79 22.83
CA GLN A 27 -29.77 25.43 23.28
C GLN A 27 -29.17 24.58 22.14
N MET A 28 -29.74 24.63 20.93
CA MET A 28 -29.24 23.87 19.77
C MET A 28 -27.86 24.37 19.30
N ARG A 29 -27.64 25.69 19.23
CA ARG A 29 -26.33 26.30 18.93
C ARG A 29 -25.26 25.79 19.90
N GLY A 30 -25.50 25.93 21.21
CA GLY A 30 -24.59 25.42 22.23
C GLY A 30 -24.46 23.89 22.31
N GLU A 31 -25.31 23.11 21.63
CA GLU A 31 -25.12 21.65 21.46
C GLU A 31 -24.29 21.33 20.21
N ILE A 32 -24.48 22.09 19.12
CA ILE A 32 -23.65 22.00 17.90
C ILE A 32 -22.21 22.38 18.25
N ASP A 33 -21.97 23.53 18.90
CA ASP A 33 -20.64 24.01 19.27
C ASP A 33 -19.86 22.96 20.10
N ARG A 34 -20.53 22.30 21.05
CA ARG A 34 -19.92 21.22 21.86
C ARG A 34 -19.57 20.00 21.02
N ARG A 35 -20.47 19.55 20.13
CA ARG A 35 -20.20 18.42 19.23
C ARG A 35 -19.06 18.73 18.26
N GLU A 36 -18.98 19.97 17.76
CA GLU A 36 -17.87 20.41 16.91
C GLU A 36 -16.55 20.43 17.68
N GLN A 37 -16.52 20.95 18.91
CA GLN A 37 -15.35 20.91 19.79
C GLN A 37 -14.90 19.47 20.10
N ASP A 38 -15.81 18.56 20.43
CA ASP A 38 -15.52 17.14 20.66
C ASP A 38 -14.90 16.47 19.42
N VAL A 39 -15.43 16.79 18.22
CA VAL A 39 -14.90 16.29 16.95
C VAL A 39 -13.50 16.84 16.68
N VAL A 40 -13.28 18.15 16.86
CA VAL A 40 -11.95 18.79 16.71
C VAL A 40 -10.93 18.18 17.67
N GLN A 41 -11.26 18.05 18.96
CA GLN A 41 -10.39 17.42 19.97
C GLN A 41 -10.03 15.98 19.59
N LYS A 42 -11.01 15.20 19.13
CA LYS A 42 -10.79 13.83 18.65
C LYS A 42 -9.87 13.74 17.43
N TYR A 43 -9.90 14.73 16.53
CA TYR A 43 -8.97 14.80 15.40
C TYR A 43 -7.58 15.29 15.81
N MET A 44 -7.46 16.26 16.73
CA MET A 44 -6.18 16.71 17.26
C MET A 44 -5.42 15.60 17.99
N GLY A 45 -6.10 14.86 18.89
CA GLY A 45 -5.47 13.73 19.58
C GLY A 45 -4.97 12.63 18.63
N LYS A 46 -5.66 12.41 17.50
CA LYS A 46 -5.19 11.50 16.44
C LYS A 46 -4.00 12.06 15.66
N ALA A 47 -3.97 13.37 15.40
CA ALA A 47 -2.84 14.02 14.74
C ALA A 47 -1.57 13.91 15.60
N ASP A 48 -1.68 14.10 16.92
CA ASP A 48 -0.58 13.90 17.88
C ASP A 48 -0.10 12.44 17.90
N GLU A 49 -1.03 11.48 17.89
CA GLU A 49 -0.69 10.04 17.83
C GLU A 49 0.07 9.70 16.55
N MET A 50 -0.36 10.23 15.40
CA MET A 50 0.30 10.06 14.11
C MET A 50 1.69 10.71 14.10
N SER A 51 1.83 11.93 14.63
CA SER A 51 3.12 12.63 14.73
C SER A 51 4.13 11.87 15.59
N ARG A 52 3.69 11.26 16.71
CA ARG A 52 4.55 10.38 17.54
C ARG A 52 4.99 9.12 16.78
N LYS A 53 4.10 8.51 15.99
CA LYS A 53 4.41 7.34 15.15
C LYS A 53 5.39 7.69 14.03
N GLU A 54 5.20 8.83 13.37
CA GLU A 54 6.11 9.35 12.33
C GLU A 54 7.51 9.59 12.91
N LYS A 55 7.60 10.28 14.06
CA LYS A 55 8.89 10.46 14.75
C LYS A 55 9.57 9.13 15.08
N LEU A 56 8.83 8.15 15.61
CA LEU A 56 9.38 6.82 15.91
C LEU A 56 9.91 6.11 14.66
N ILE A 57 9.22 6.24 13.52
CA ILE A 57 9.70 5.68 12.24
C ILE A 57 11.01 6.35 11.81
N VAL A 58 11.10 7.68 11.90
CA VAL A 58 12.33 8.44 11.60
C VAL A 58 13.48 8.01 12.52
N ASP A 59 13.25 7.90 13.82
CA ASP A 59 14.26 7.46 14.80
C ASP A 59 14.75 6.03 14.50
N ILE A 60 13.85 5.10 14.12
CA ILE A 60 14.20 3.74 13.69
C ILE A 60 15.02 3.75 12.40
N MET A 61 14.63 4.54 11.39
CA MET A 61 15.36 4.65 10.12
C MET A 61 16.78 5.21 10.34
N ASN A 62 16.90 6.27 11.15
CA ASN A 62 18.19 6.85 11.51
C ASN A 62 19.08 5.82 12.22
N ARG A 63 18.55 5.07 13.19
CA ARG A 63 19.32 4.03 13.88
C ARG A 63 19.72 2.87 12.96
N ALA A 64 18.86 2.47 12.02
CA ALA A 64 19.19 1.48 11.02
C ALA A 64 20.32 1.97 10.10
N GLN A 65 20.28 3.22 9.65
CA GLN A 65 21.37 3.81 8.84
C GLN A 65 22.69 3.87 9.63
N THR A 66 22.66 4.24 10.92
CA THR A 66 23.85 4.19 11.79
C THR A 66 24.41 2.78 11.92
N LEU A 67 23.57 1.75 12.09
CA LEU A 67 24.03 0.37 12.18
C LEU A 67 24.61 -0.14 10.84
N VAL A 68 24.08 0.32 9.71
CA VAL A 68 24.65 0.02 8.38
C VAL A 68 26.04 0.67 8.25
N THR A 69 26.19 1.95 8.59
CA THR A 69 27.50 2.62 8.50
C THR A 69 28.52 2.06 9.49
N GLU A 70 28.14 1.77 10.74
CA GLU A 70 28.97 1.07 11.73
C GLU A 70 29.46 -0.30 11.21
N ASN A 71 28.56 -1.13 10.66
CA ASN A 71 28.93 -2.43 10.11
C ASN A 71 29.85 -2.32 8.89
N ASN A 72 29.61 -1.36 8.00
CA ASN A 72 30.45 -1.10 6.83
C ASN A 72 31.86 -0.66 7.24
N LEU A 73 31.97 0.24 8.23
CA LEU A 73 33.25 0.67 8.79
C LEU A 73 34.01 -0.50 9.42
N ASN A 74 33.32 -1.36 10.18
CA ASN A 74 33.93 -2.56 10.76
C ASN A 74 34.42 -3.55 9.70
N PHE A 75 33.69 -3.72 8.60
CA PHE A 75 34.10 -4.56 7.48
C PHE A 75 35.36 -4.02 6.78
N VAL A 76 35.38 -2.72 6.45
CA VAL A 76 36.54 -2.06 5.84
C VAL A 76 37.76 -2.12 6.77
N LYS A 77 37.59 -1.86 8.07
CA LYS A 77 38.67 -1.95 9.05
C LYS A 77 39.27 -3.35 9.10
N LYS A 78 38.44 -4.39 9.23
CA LYS A 78 38.90 -5.79 9.26
C LYS A 78 39.65 -6.17 7.98
N TYR A 79 39.20 -5.71 6.82
CA TYR A 79 39.88 -5.98 5.56
C TYR A 79 41.25 -5.27 5.49
N SER A 80 41.34 -4.03 5.99
CA SER A 80 42.60 -3.27 6.10
C SER A 80 43.59 -3.92 7.08
N GLU A 81 43.13 -4.49 8.18
CA GLU A 81 43.98 -5.24 9.13
C GLU A 81 44.51 -6.53 8.46
N GLN A 82 43.67 -7.23 7.69
CA GLN A 82 44.08 -8.42 6.94
C GLN A 82 45.09 -8.09 5.83
N SER A 83 44.91 -7.02 5.07
CA SER A 83 45.87 -6.62 4.02
C SER A 83 47.21 -6.17 4.61
N GLN A 84 47.21 -5.46 5.74
CA GLN A 84 48.43 -5.12 6.48
C GLN A 84 49.17 -6.37 6.99
N SER A 85 48.45 -7.35 7.55
CA SER A 85 49.07 -8.61 7.99
C SER A 85 49.70 -9.40 6.84
N ILE A 86 49.09 -9.40 5.66
CA ILE A 86 49.66 -10.06 4.46
C ILE A 86 50.91 -9.31 3.99
N ALA A 87 50.84 -7.97 3.94
CA ALA A 87 51.98 -7.14 3.53
C ALA A 87 53.19 -7.30 4.47
N GLN A 88 52.96 -7.44 5.79
CA GLN A 88 54.03 -7.67 6.76
C GLN A 88 54.74 -9.02 6.51
N VAL A 89 53.98 -10.11 6.32
CA VAL A 89 54.56 -11.43 6.02
C VAL A 89 55.42 -11.40 4.75
N LEU A 90 54.95 -10.74 3.69
CA LEU A 90 55.69 -10.58 2.44
C LEU A 90 56.96 -9.71 2.59
N ALA A 91 56.94 -8.73 3.50
CA ALA A 91 58.12 -7.91 3.81
C ALA A 91 59.17 -8.70 4.61
N ASP A 92 58.73 -9.52 5.58
CA ASP A 92 59.61 -10.33 6.41
C ASP A 92 60.28 -11.46 5.61
N GLU A 93 59.57 -12.10 4.67
CA GLU A 93 60.16 -13.09 3.73
C GLU A 93 61.26 -12.51 2.83
N HIS A 94 61.25 -11.20 2.58
CA HIS A 94 62.20 -10.54 1.68
C HIS A 94 63.57 -10.21 2.32
N LEU A 95 63.71 -10.32 3.65
CA LEU A 95 64.95 -9.98 4.36
C LEU A 95 66.05 -11.05 4.26
N ASP A 96 65.72 -12.29 3.87
CA ASP A 96 66.65 -13.43 3.88
C ASP A 96 67.48 -13.59 2.57
N GLY A 97 67.66 -12.49 1.83
CA GLY A 97 68.71 -12.33 0.81
C GLY A 97 68.66 -13.20 -0.44
N THR A 98 67.66 -14.07 -0.62
CA THR A 98 67.59 -15.01 -1.76
C THR A 98 66.60 -14.55 -2.85
N PRO A 99 67.06 -14.21 -4.08
CA PRO A 99 66.17 -13.76 -5.15
C PRO A 99 65.44 -14.92 -5.85
N ARG A 100 64.32 -15.33 -5.25
CA ARG A 100 63.18 -16.03 -5.89
C ARG A 100 61.93 -15.23 -5.45
N VAL A 101 60.94 -14.91 -6.29
CA VAL A 101 60.34 -15.62 -7.43
C VAL A 101 59.87 -14.60 -8.49
N LYS A 102 59.69 -15.03 -9.76
CA LYS A 102 59.01 -14.27 -10.85
C LYS A 102 57.48 -14.08 -10.63
N GLY A 103 57.02 -13.93 -9.39
CA GLY A 103 55.60 -13.90 -9.02
C GLY A 103 55.17 -12.67 -8.22
N LEU A 104 56.10 -11.80 -7.81
CA LEU A 104 55.79 -10.60 -7.02
C LEU A 104 54.92 -9.59 -7.79
N ASP A 105 55.08 -9.53 -9.11
CA ASP A 105 54.29 -8.67 -10.00
C ASP A 105 52.79 -9.06 -9.97
N GLU A 106 52.46 -10.36 -9.90
CA GLU A 106 51.07 -10.82 -9.82
C GLU A 106 50.44 -10.45 -8.47
N VAL A 107 51.15 -10.64 -7.35
CA VAL A 107 50.63 -10.29 -6.01
C VAL A 107 50.38 -8.78 -5.90
N THR A 108 51.29 -7.96 -6.41
CA THR A 108 51.16 -6.50 -6.42
C THR A 108 50.03 -6.02 -7.35
N LEU A 109 49.81 -6.70 -8.48
CA LEU A 109 48.66 -6.43 -9.36
C LEU A 109 47.33 -6.81 -8.71
N VAL A 110 47.26 -7.93 -7.97
CA VAL A 110 46.04 -8.38 -7.28
C VAL A 110 45.63 -7.40 -6.17
N THR A 111 46.56 -6.90 -5.36
CA THR A 111 46.25 -5.89 -4.32
C THR A 111 45.78 -4.58 -4.93
N CYS A 112 46.48 -4.05 -5.95
CA CYS A 112 46.06 -2.84 -6.66
C CYS A 112 44.70 -2.97 -7.37
N SER A 113 44.33 -4.17 -7.84
CA SER A 113 43.01 -4.41 -8.45
C SER A 113 41.90 -4.45 -7.39
N LEU A 114 42.17 -5.02 -6.20
CA LEU A 114 41.21 -5.07 -5.10
C LEU A 114 40.93 -3.66 -4.54
N GLU A 115 41.95 -2.81 -4.42
CA GLU A 115 41.75 -1.41 -3.99
C GLU A 115 40.88 -0.60 -4.97
N LYS A 116 41.01 -0.84 -6.28
CA LYS A 116 40.15 -0.22 -7.31
C LYS A 116 38.71 -0.71 -7.26
N GLU A 117 38.48 -2.01 -7.07
CA GLU A 117 37.13 -2.57 -6.88
C GLU A 117 36.48 -2.01 -5.61
N LEU A 118 37.18 -2.02 -4.47
CA LEU A 118 36.67 -1.47 -3.20
C LEU A 118 36.36 0.03 -3.30
N SER A 119 37.23 0.81 -3.96
CA SER A 119 36.99 2.23 -4.23
C SER A 119 35.77 2.44 -5.14
N SER A 120 35.58 1.59 -6.16
CA SER A 120 34.43 1.62 -7.06
C SER A 120 33.12 1.29 -6.34
N ILE A 121 33.12 0.29 -5.44
CA ILE A 121 31.96 -0.08 -4.62
C ILE A 121 31.59 1.06 -3.66
N ALA A 122 32.57 1.63 -2.95
CA ALA A 122 32.35 2.78 -2.06
C ALA A 122 31.82 4.02 -2.81
N TRP A 123 32.31 4.27 -4.03
CA TRP A 123 31.86 5.36 -4.89
C TRP A 123 30.44 5.14 -5.45
N ARG A 124 30.04 3.89 -5.68
CA ARG A 124 28.66 3.56 -6.11
C ARG A 124 27.67 3.77 -4.97
N TRP A 125 28.01 3.31 -3.76
CA TRP A 125 27.15 3.47 -2.59
C TRP A 125 26.93 4.95 -2.23
N THR A 126 28.00 5.75 -2.21
CA THR A 126 27.91 7.20 -1.94
C THR A 126 27.16 7.99 -3.02
N LYS A 127 27.02 7.48 -4.26
CA LYS A 127 26.23 8.13 -5.31
C LYS A 127 24.75 7.77 -5.32
N ASP A 128 24.39 6.51 -5.06
CA ASP A 128 22.99 6.09 -5.14
C ASP A 128 22.15 6.54 -3.92
N GLU A 129 22.77 6.83 -2.75
CA GLU A 129 22.11 7.50 -1.62
C GLU A 129 21.72 8.98 -1.90
N VAL A 130 22.30 9.62 -2.93
CA VAL A 130 22.03 11.05 -3.27
C VAL A 130 21.14 11.19 -4.52
N ARG A 131 20.25 10.22 -4.78
CA ARG A 131 19.09 10.47 -5.66
C ARG A 131 17.97 11.13 -4.84
N PRO A 132 17.74 12.45 -4.94
CA PRO A 132 16.55 13.05 -4.36
C PRO A 132 15.32 12.35 -4.95
N ALA A 133 14.37 12.00 -4.08
CA ALA A 133 13.16 11.29 -4.46
C ALA A 133 12.53 11.94 -5.70
N ARG A 134 12.38 11.17 -6.78
CA ARG A 134 11.79 11.66 -8.02
C ARG A 134 10.39 12.17 -7.70
N LYS A 135 10.18 13.48 -7.81
CA LYS A 135 8.84 14.09 -7.68
C LYS A 135 7.90 13.33 -8.62
N ALA A 136 6.78 12.85 -8.06
CA ALA A 136 5.78 12.14 -8.84
C ALA A 136 5.30 13.04 -10.00
N PRO A 137 5.10 12.48 -11.21
CA PRO A 137 4.57 13.27 -12.32
C PRO A 137 3.14 13.75 -12.01
N PRO A 138 2.74 14.95 -12.46
CA PRO A 138 1.38 15.42 -12.28
C PRO A 138 0.39 14.54 -13.05
N VAL A 139 -0.71 14.19 -12.39
CA VAL A 139 -1.79 13.38 -12.97
C VAL A 139 -2.50 14.19 -14.07
N PRO A 140 -2.65 13.66 -15.30
CA PRO A 140 -3.38 14.35 -16.36
C PRO A 140 -4.90 14.24 -16.14
N ASN A 141 -5.57 15.39 -16.07
CA ASN A 141 -7.03 15.48 -16.19
C ASN A 141 -7.44 15.20 -17.65
N GLY A 142 -8.49 14.40 -17.88
CA GLY A 142 -9.02 14.17 -19.22
C GLY A 142 -10.27 13.28 -19.27
N ASN A 143 -11.44 13.89 -19.46
CA ASN A 143 -12.67 13.21 -19.87
C ASN A 143 -12.59 12.78 -21.35
N THR A 144 -13.53 11.90 -21.78
CA THR A 144 -14.22 11.86 -23.11
C THR A 144 -14.23 10.48 -23.80
N THR A 145 -15.31 9.74 -23.53
CA THR A 145 -16.25 9.11 -24.50
C THR A 145 -15.82 7.96 -25.47
N SER A 146 -16.71 6.94 -25.53
CA SER A 146 -16.87 5.86 -26.54
C SER A 146 -15.87 4.70 -26.57
N PRO A 147 -16.40 3.46 -26.74
CA PRO A 147 -16.07 2.72 -27.96
C PRO A 147 -17.27 2.02 -28.63
N SER A 148 -17.14 1.77 -29.93
CA SER A 148 -18.11 1.05 -30.78
C SER A 148 -17.98 -0.47 -30.72
N GLU A 149 -19.02 -1.15 -31.22
CA GLU A 149 -19.16 -2.59 -31.35
C GLU A 149 -18.06 -3.26 -32.20
N LYS A 150 -17.77 -4.55 -31.90
CA LYS A 150 -17.54 -5.58 -32.93
C LYS A 150 -17.66 -7.02 -32.41
N THR A 151 -18.64 -7.70 -32.99
CA THR A 151 -18.82 -9.15 -33.27
C THR A 151 -17.74 -10.18 -32.90
N SER A 152 -18.23 -11.31 -32.38
CA SER A 152 -17.62 -12.66 -32.24
C SER A 152 -17.46 -13.39 -33.61
N PRO A 153 -17.17 -14.73 -33.75
CA PRO A 153 -16.97 -15.80 -32.73
C PRO A 153 -15.87 -16.88 -33.01
N SER A 154 -15.78 -17.84 -32.06
CA SER A 154 -15.50 -19.30 -32.20
C SER A 154 -14.20 -19.84 -32.84
N ASN A 155 -13.56 -20.81 -32.16
CA ASN A 155 -13.40 -22.14 -32.74
C ASN A 155 -13.20 -23.27 -31.70
N GLU A 156 -13.42 -24.51 -32.13
CA GLU A 156 -13.64 -25.69 -31.27
C GLU A 156 -12.40 -26.60 -31.08
N LYS A 157 -12.34 -27.26 -29.91
CA LYS A 157 -12.28 -28.74 -29.69
C LYS A 157 -11.34 -29.62 -30.55
N THR A 158 -10.44 -30.38 -29.91
CA THR A 158 -9.99 -31.71 -30.42
C THR A 158 -9.52 -32.67 -29.31
N THR A 159 -9.62 -33.98 -29.59
CA THR A 159 -9.60 -35.14 -28.68
C THR A 159 -9.07 -36.40 -29.40
N SER A 160 -8.47 -37.44 -28.79
CA SER A 160 -7.93 -37.67 -27.42
C SER A 160 -7.28 -39.07 -27.34
N SER A 161 -6.15 -39.26 -26.64
CA SER A 161 -5.50 -40.59 -26.54
C SER A 161 -4.50 -40.73 -25.35
N THR A 162 -4.01 -41.91 -24.94
CA THR A 162 -4.70 -43.04 -24.27
C THR A 162 -3.64 -44.06 -23.74
N THR A 163 -3.39 -44.10 -22.42
CA THR A 163 -2.74 -45.19 -21.59
C THR A 163 -1.32 -45.71 -21.95
N PRO A 164 -0.64 -46.54 -21.10
CA PRO A 164 -0.72 -46.75 -19.64
C PRO A 164 0.65 -46.64 -18.89
N SER A 165 0.66 -46.80 -17.56
CA SER A 165 1.82 -46.67 -16.64
C SER A 165 2.80 -47.87 -16.62
N PRO A 166 3.98 -47.73 -15.97
CA PRO A 166 4.09 -48.30 -14.61
C PRO A 166 4.75 -47.40 -13.55
N LYS A 167 4.73 -47.87 -12.29
CA LYS A 167 4.92 -47.09 -11.05
C LYS A 167 6.38 -46.75 -10.73
N SER A 168 6.65 -45.50 -10.31
CA SER A 168 7.87 -45.14 -9.58
C SER A 168 7.58 -44.18 -8.41
N ARG A 169 8.00 -44.61 -7.22
CA ARG A 169 8.14 -43.93 -5.91
C ARG A 169 7.96 -42.38 -5.89
N PRO A 170 7.15 -41.82 -4.97
CA PRO A 170 6.99 -40.36 -4.87
C PRO A 170 8.30 -39.69 -4.40
N PRO A 171 8.77 -38.62 -5.07
CA PRO A 171 9.86 -37.81 -4.57
C PRO A 171 9.40 -36.97 -3.38
N ARG A 172 10.33 -36.74 -2.44
CA ARG A 172 10.20 -35.85 -1.28
C ARG A 172 9.66 -34.48 -1.73
N PRO A 173 8.62 -33.90 -1.10
CA PRO A 173 8.11 -32.59 -1.49
C PRO A 173 9.22 -31.54 -1.32
N SER A 174 9.61 -30.94 -2.44
CA SER A 174 10.37 -29.69 -2.46
C SER A 174 9.54 -28.59 -1.80
N PRO A 175 10.16 -27.58 -1.17
CA PRO A 175 9.42 -26.48 -0.56
C PRO A 175 8.70 -25.70 -1.66
N THR A 176 7.38 -25.89 -1.74
CA THR A 176 6.52 -25.13 -2.65
C THR A 176 6.76 -23.63 -2.45
N PRO A 177 6.91 -22.84 -3.53
CA PRO A 177 6.84 -21.39 -3.44
C PRO A 177 5.57 -21.03 -2.69
N ARG A 178 5.70 -20.22 -1.63
CA ARG A 178 4.53 -19.79 -0.85
C ARG A 178 3.66 -18.95 -1.77
N VAL A 179 2.54 -19.52 -2.22
CA VAL A 179 1.49 -18.78 -2.92
C VAL A 179 1.18 -17.53 -2.07
N PRO A 180 1.18 -16.32 -2.65
CA PRO A 180 0.79 -15.13 -1.91
C PRO A 180 -0.55 -15.39 -1.23
N ARG A 181 -0.62 -15.17 0.10
CA ARG A 181 -1.87 -15.37 0.84
C ARG A 181 -2.95 -14.51 0.19
N GLU A 182 -4.02 -15.13 -0.29
CA GLU A 182 -5.13 -14.39 -0.86
C GLU A 182 -5.66 -13.39 0.18
N ILE A 183 -5.56 -12.10 -0.15
CA ILE A 183 -5.93 -11.00 0.76
C ILE A 183 -7.44 -11.04 1.03
N PHE A 184 -8.22 -11.64 0.13
CA PHE A 184 -9.66 -11.83 0.22
C PHE A 184 -10.07 -13.22 -0.30
N PRO A 185 -9.99 -14.30 0.51
CA PRO A 185 -10.31 -15.65 0.06
C PRO A 185 -11.81 -15.87 -0.22
N ASN A 186 -12.68 -15.02 0.36
CA ASN A 186 -14.14 -15.21 0.35
C ASN A 186 -14.84 -14.66 -0.91
N ILE A 187 -14.12 -14.01 -1.83
CA ILE A 187 -14.70 -13.45 -3.07
C ILE A 187 -14.33 -14.34 -4.27
N GLN A 188 -15.36 -14.92 -4.89
CA GLN A 188 -15.23 -15.88 -5.99
C GLN A 188 -16.35 -15.65 -7.03
N GLN A 189 -16.22 -16.27 -8.20
CA GLN A 189 -17.29 -16.28 -9.21
C GLN A 189 -18.54 -16.98 -8.65
N ASN A 190 -19.70 -16.58 -9.15
CA ASN A 190 -21.04 -17.03 -8.76
C ASN A 190 -21.44 -16.71 -7.30
N ILE A 191 -20.67 -15.89 -6.59
CA ILE A 191 -21.06 -15.39 -5.25
C ILE A 191 -22.01 -14.19 -5.39
N HIS A 192 -22.96 -14.09 -4.46
CA HIS A 192 -23.93 -13.01 -4.35
C HIS A 192 -23.33 -11.77 -3.66
N VAL A 193 -23.60 -10.60 -4.23
CA VAL A 193 -23.12 -9.31 -3.72
C VAL A 193 -24.22 -8.26 -3.71
N THR A 194 -24.11 -7.29 -2.81
CA THR A 194 -24.95 -6.09 -2.76
C THR A 194 -24.07 -4.85 -2.79
N ARG A 195 -24.67 -3.67 -3.04
CA ARG A 195 -23.97 -2.39 -2.89
C ARG A 195 -23.31 -2.28 -1.51
N GLY A 196 -22.04 -1.88 -1.52
CA GLY A 196 -21.23 -1.61 -0.34
C GLY A 196 -21.44 -0.19 0.18
N LYS A 197 -20.58 0.23 1.11
CA LYS A 197 -20.65 1.55 1.76
C LYS A 197 -20.26 2.68 0.81
N ASP A 198 -19.28 2.44 -0.05
CA ASP A 198 -18.67 3.46 -0.92
C ASP A 198 -19.23 3.44 -2.35
N TRP A 199 -20.45 2.89 -2.52
CA TRP A 199 -21.15 2.77 -3.80
C TRP A 199 -21.43 4.13 -4.46
N ARG A 200 -20.95 4.31 -5.69
CA ARG A 200 -21.08 5.56 -6.46
C ARG A 200 -21.95 5.45 -7.71
N ASP A 201 -22.24 4.24 -8.17
CA ASP A 201 -22.90 3.95 -9.46
C ASP A 201 -24.44 4.09 -9.43
N GLY A 202 -24.96 4.94 -8.54
CA GLY A 202 -26.38 5.31 -8.47
C GLY A 202 -27.33 4.12 -8.29
N VAL A 203 -28.12 3.85 -9.33
CA VAL A 203 -29.13 2.76 -9.39
C VAL A 203 -28.79 1.70 -10.46
N THR A 204 -27.51 1.57 -10.82
CA THR A 204 -27.05 0.60 -11.83
C THR A 204 -27.30 -0.86 -11.42
N ASP A 205 -27.37 -1.13 -10.11
CA ASP A 205 -27.76 -2.40 -9.49
C ASP A 205 -29.28 -2.70 -9.52
N GLY A 206 -30.11 -1.72 -9.86
CA GLY A 206 -31.57 -1.77 -9.72
C GLY A 206 -32.11 -0.98 -8.51
N GLY A 207 -31.23 -0.41 -7.68
CA GLY A 207 -31.59 0.33 -6.47
C GLY A 207 -31.24 -0.43 -5.17
N PRO A 208 -31.37 0.23 -4.01
CA PRO A 208 -30.98 -0.35 -2.72
C PRO A 208 -31.58 -1.72 -2.45
N GLY A 209 -30.75 -2.68 -2.01
CA GLY A 209 -31.16 -4.03 -1.64
C GLY A 209 -31.12 -5.07 -2.78
N HIS A 210 -30.83 -4.68 -4.03
CA HIS A 210 -30.68 -5.64 -5.11
C HIS A 210 -29.39 -6.46 -4.99
N VAL A 211 -29.50 -7.77 -5.25
CA VAL A 211 -28.41 -8.73 -5.19
C VAL A 211 -27.91 -9.03 -6.60
N GLY A 212 -26.63 -8.77 -6.86
CA GLY A 212 -25.94 -9.15 -8.09
C GLY A 212 -25.14 -10.44 -7.93
N VAL A 213 -24.75 -11.03 -9.05
CA VAL A 213 -23.91 -12.24 -9.12
C VAL A 213 -22.54 -11.87 -9.68
N VAL A 214 -21.47 -12.24 -8.98
CA VAL A 214 -20.09 -12.05 -9.46
C VAL A 214 -19.83 -12.98 -10.64
N THR A 215 -19.49 -12.42 -11.80
CA THR A 215 -19.18 -13.16 -13.02
C THR A 215 -17.67 -13.35 -13.25
N SER A 216 -16.83 -12.45 -12.72
CA SER A 216 -15.38 -12.56 -12.79
C SER A 216 -14.72 -11.87 -11.60
N VAL A 217 -13.54 -12.36 -11.19
CA VAL A 217 -12.73 -11.80 -10.10
C VAL A 217 -11.28 -11.67 -10.58
N GLN A 218 -10.79 -10.44 -10.62
CA GLN A 218 -9.40 -10.10 -10.89
C GLN A 218 -8.72 -9.72 -9.55
N ARG A 219 -7.60 -10.37 -9.24
CA ARG A 219 -6.82 -10.13 -8.01
C ARG A 219 -5.50 -9.46 -8.39
N GLU A 220 -5.31 -8.23 -7.93
CA GLU A 220 -4.05 -7.49 -8.00
C GLU A 220 -3.34 -7.56 -6.64
N VAL A 221 -2.16 -6.95 -6.52
CA VAL A 221 -1.30 -7.06 -5.32
C VAL A 221 -1.93 -6.42 -4.07
N ASP A 222 -2.73 -5.37 -4.27
CA ASP A 222 -3.34 -4.53 -3.22
C ASP A 222 -4.87 -4.39 -3.35
N ARG A 223 -5.46 -4.88 -4.45
CA ARG A 223 -6.86 -4.64 -4.83
C ARG A 223 -7.51 -5.88 -5.43
N VAL A 224 -8.81 -6.07 -5.18
CA VAL A 224 -9.62 -7.06 -5.89
C VAL A 224 -10.74 -6.36 -6.64
N THR A 225 -10.88 -6.69 -7.92
CA THR A 225 -11.82 -6.08 -8.85
C THR A 225 -12.76 -7.17 -9.37
N CYS A 226 -14.06 -6.97 -9.25
CA CYS A 226 -15.08 -7.97 -9.56
C CYS A 226 -16.04 -7.46 -10.62
N SER A 227 -16.25 -8.22 -11.68
CA SER A 227 -17.34 -7.98 -12.62
C SER A 227 -18.63 -8.60 -12.09
N VAL A 228 -19.69 -7.82 -11.94
CA VAL A 228 -20.98 -8.23 -11.36
C VAL A 228 -22.08 -8.07 -12.40
N ARG A 229 -22.97 -9.06 -12.49
CA ARG A 229 -24.23 -8.99 -13.24
C ARG A 229 -25.39 -8.75 -12.27
N TRP A 230 -26.16 -7.71 -12.52
CA TRP A 230 -27.30 -7.31 -11.71
C TRP A 230 -28.62 -7.89 -12.26
N PRO A 231 -29.69 -7.99 -11.44
CA PRO A 231 -30.98 -8.56 -11.87
C PRO A 231 -31.64 -7.82 -13.05
N ASN A 232 -31.33 -6.53 -13.21
CA ASN A 232 -31.79 -5.70 -14.32
C ASN A 232 -31.03 -5.95 -15.65
N GLY A 233 -30.18 -6.99 -15.71
CA GLY A 233 -29.38 -7.36 -16.88
C GLY A 233 -28.09 -6.55 -17.06
N LYS A 234 -27.89 -5.45 -16.31
CA LYS A 234 -26.67 -4.63 -16.41
C LYS A 234 -25.47 -5.36 -15.80
N THR A 235 -24.30 -5.12 -16.37
CA THR A 235 -23.01 -5.58 -15.83
C THR A 235 -22.12 -4.38 -15.53
N GLY A 236 -21.41 -4.43 -14.40
CA GLY A 236 -20.42 -3.43 -14.02
C GLY A 236 -19.20 -4.08 -13.37
N THR A 237 -18.14 -3.29 -13.16
CA THR A 237 -16.88 -3.75 -12.57
C THR A 237 -16.57 -2.90 -11.34
N TYR A 238 -16.43 -3.57 -10.20
CA TYR A 238 -16.47 -2.95 -8.87
C TYR A 238 -15.30 -3.39 -7.99
N ILE A 239 -14.91 -2.54 -7.04
CA ILE A 239 -13.89 -2.84 -6.03
C ILE A 239 -14.48 -3.68 -4.90
N TYR A 240 -13.89 -4.86 -4.70
CA TYR A 240 -13.99 -5.60 -3.45
C TYR A 240 -12.72 -5.33 -2.63
N GLY A 241 -12.89 -4.74 -1.45
CA GLY A 241 -11.78 -4.26 -0.63
C GLY A 241 -12.10 -4.27 0.86
N PRO A 242 -11.19 -3.72 1.69
CA PRO A 242 -11.45 -3.57 3.12
C PRO A 242 -12.62 -2.60 3.37
N PRO A 243 -13.22 -2.56 4.59
CA PRO A 243 -14.39 -1.73 4.91
C PRO A 243 -14.23 -0.20 4.75
N THR A 244 -13.03 0.27 4.39
CA THR A 244 -12.70 1.67 4.05
C THR A 244 -12.88 1.98 2.56
N THR A 245 -12.99 0.96 1.72
CA THR A 245 -12.95 1.05 0.25
C THR A 245 -13.78 -0.09 -0.33
N GLN A 246 -15.07 -0.09 -0.01
CA GLN A 246 -15.99 -1.19 -0.31
C GLN A 246 -17.16 -0.71 -1.19
N GLU A 247 -17.00 -0.85 -2.50
CA GLU A 247 -18.07 -0.57 -3.48
C GLU A 247 -19.11 -1.70 -3.51
N ILE A 248 -18.67 -2.96 -3.38
CA ILE A 248 -19.55 -4.13 -3.24
C ILE A 248 -19.22 -4.93 -1.98
N LYS A 249 -20.25 -5.53 -1.37
CA LYS A 249 -20.11 -6.43 -0.22
C LYS A 249 -20.75 -7.78 -0.50
N LEU A 250 -20.25 -8.83 0.15
CA LEU A 250 -20.90 -10.14 0.16
C LEU A 250 -22.26 -10.06 0.86
N VAL A 251 -23.17 -10.96 0.48
CA VAL A 251 -24.46 -11.22 1.15
C VAL A 251 -24.31 -12.40 2.11
#